data_AF-A0A914Y539-F1
#
_entry.id   AF-A0A914Y539-F1
#
_cell.length_a   1.000
_cell.length_b   1.000
_cell.length_c   1.000
_cell.angle_alpha   90.00
_cell.angle_beta   90.00
_cell.angle_gamma   90.00
#
_symmetry.space_group_name_H-M   'P 1'
#
loop_
_entity.id
_entity.type
_entity.pdbx_description
1 polymer ?
#
loop_
_entity_poly.entity_id
_entity_poly.type
_entity_poly.pdbx_seq_one_letter_code
_entity_poly.pdbx_strand_id
1 'polypeptide(L)'
;MTNDLFICLGLSCFVFLTFANEDNGGWQLPGEERFGYEGPCTIDRIDGKKLTQDEFLSEYAYTKPVIVYNVDNSHFKKICEKDEMLKEWSDADVVLNSANTYSYSRIPSTFGAYIEKHLKPQNLSTLGNETLYLFGDIDQSLWKPLLDAYQLPAWTVPNHDPALSFGIAGSGTGVPFHFHGPGFAEVLHGSKRWFLQPFNKRPYFNPDKSSLDWYLNEYPKLKSHERPYECLMKPNEIIYFPDKWWHATLNSETSVFISTFLSPSPKVTAKSEL
;
A
#
# COMPACT_ATOMS: atom_id res chain seq x y z
N MET A 1 22.80 -7.01 -28.07
CA MET A 1 22.57 -7.12 -29.52
C MET A 1 21.09 -6.89 -29.74
N THR A 2 20.73 -5.62 -29.89
CA THR A 2 19.39 -5.14 -30.21
C THR A 2 19.28 -5.10 -31.73
N ASN A 3 18.30 -5.79 -32.30
CA ASN A 3 17.99 -5.66 -33.71
C ASN A 3 16.76 -4.76 -33.84
N ASP A 4 17.01 -3.48 -34.10
CA ASP A 4 16.02 -2.54 -34.59
C ASP A 4 15.90 -2.71 -36.12
N LEU A 5 14.71 -3.05 -36.60
CA LEU A 5 14.41 -3.11 -38.03
C LEU A 5 13.85 -1.75 -38.48
N PHE A 6 14.66 -0.96 -39.17
CA PHE A 6 14.23 0.29 -39.80
C PHE A 6 13.68 0.04 -41.21
N ILE A 7 12.42 0.37 -41.45
CA ILE A 7 11.87 0.56 -42.80
C ILE A 7 11.45 2.02 -42.91
N CYS A 8 12.24 2.81 -43.65
CA CYS A 8 11.96 4.21 -43.96
C CYS A 8 11.25 4.33 -45.30
N LEU A 9 9.96 4.71 -45.29
CA LEU A 9 9.27 5.29 -46.45
C LEU A 9 8.37 6.44 -45.96
N GLY A 10 8.77 7.67 -46.26
CA GLY A 10 7.90 8.82 -46.56
C GLY A 10 6.89 9.33 -45.50
N LEU A 11 7.18 10.53 -44.98
CA LEU A 11 6.29 11.51 -44.32
C LEU A 11 5.64 11.16 -42.97
N SER A 12 5.95 12.03 -41.99
CA SER A 12 5.40 12.14 -40.63
C SER A 12 5.69 10.96 -39.70
N CYS A 13 6.87 10.99 -39.10
CA CYS A 13 7.20 10.16 -37.95
C CYS A 13 6.47 10.73 -36.71
N PHE A 14 5.21 10.33 -36.52
CA PHE A 14 4.61 10.39 -35.19
C PHE A 14 5.36 9.37 -34.34
N VAL A 15 6.23 9.85 -33.45
CA VAL A 15 6.80 9.03 -32.39
C VAL A 15 5.65 8.66 -31.47
N PHE A 16 5.00 7.52 -31.73
CA PHE A 16 4.21 6.86 -30.71
C PHE A 16 5.20 6.32 -29.70
N LEU A 17 5.48 7.11 -28.66
CA LEU A 17 5.93 6.58 -27.39
C LEU A 17 4.82 5.62 -26.94
N THR A 18 4.98 4.34 -27.27
CA THR A 18 4.30 3.28 -26.55
C THR A 18 4.89 3.35 -25.16
N PHE A 19 4.21 4.06 -24.25
CA PHE A 19 4.40 3.78 -22.84
C PHE A 19 4.09 2.29 -22.72
N ALA A 20 5.11 1.49 -22.43
CA ALA A 20 4.88 0.13 -21.98
C ALA A 20 3.88 0.29 -20.84
N ASN A 21 2.66 -0.21 -21.06
CA ASN A 21 1.69 -0.30 -19.99
C ASN A 21 2.38 -1.26 -19.02
N GLU A 22 2.99 -0.73 -17.96
CA GLU A 22 3.63 -1.56 -16.94
C GLU A 22 2.56 -2.55 -16.51
N ASP A 23 2.80 -3.82 -16.81
CA ASP A 23 1.84 -4.88 -16.51
C ASP A 23 1.59 -4.85 -15.01
N ASN A 24 0.38 -4.44 -14.63
CA ASN A 24 -0.07 -4.35 -13.25
C ASN A 24 -0.42 -5.76 -12.71
N GLY A 25 0.33 -6.80 -13.11
CA GLY A 25 0.06 -8.20 -12.78
C GLY A 25 -1.35 -8.67 -13.13
N GLY A 26 -1.96 -8.12 -14.19
CA GLY A 26 -3.36 -8.40 -14.56
C GLY A 26 -4.43 -7.72 -13.70
N TRP A 27 -4.07 -6.85 -12.75
CA TRP A 27 -4.99 -6.22 -11.80
C TRP A 27 -5.75 -5.00 -12.31
N GLN A 28 -5.51 -4.55 -13.55
CA GLN A 28 -6.19 -3.40 -14.13
C GLN A 28 -7.70 -3.68 -14.31
N LEU A 29 -8.55 -2.82 -13.74
CA LEU A 29 -10.01 -2.96 -13.86
C LEU A 29 -10.56 -2.20 -15.08
N PRO A 30 -11.64 -2.69 -15.73
CA PRO A 30 -12.30 -1.95 -16.80
C PRO A 30 -12.80 -0.59 -16.31
N GLY A 31 -12.47 0.48 -17.05
CA GLY A 31 -12.89 1.85 -16.71
C GLY A 31 -12.20 2.44 -15.49
N GLU A 32 -11.08 1.86 -15.04
CA GLU A 32 -10.29 2.38 -13.93
C GLU A 32 -9.66 3.74 -14.28
N GLU A 33 -9.95 4.74 -13.44
CA GLU A 33 -9.26 6.02 -13.45
C GLU A 33 -8.10 6.02 -12.44
N ARG A 34 -7.06 6.80 -12.72
CA ARG A 34 -5.94 7.00 -11.79
C ARG A 34 -6.18 8.22 -10.90
N PHE A 35 -6.08 8.05 -9.59
CA PHE A 35 -6.27 9.13 -8.62
C PHE A 35 -5.00 9.45 -7.85
N GLY A 36 -4.68 10.73 -7.66
CA GLY A 36 -3.48 11.13 -6.91
C GLY A 36 -2.17 10.58 -7.49
N TYR A 37 -2.14 10.29 -8.79
CA TYR A 37 -0.93 9.79 -9.46
C TYR A 37 0.13 10.90 -9.58
N GLU A 38 -0.31 12.11 -9.91
CA GLU A 38 0.54 13.30 -10.00
C GLU A 38 0.65 14.03 -8.66
N GLY A 39 1.75 14.77 -8.47
CA GLY A 39 1.95 15.66 -7.33
C GLY A 39 3.35 15.55 -6.72
N PRO A 40 3.64 16.29 -5.64
CA PRO A 40 4.97 16.29 -5.04
C PRO A 40 5.28 14.95 -4.36
N CYS A 41 6.56 14.70 -4.17
CA CYS A 41 7.08 13.69 -3.25
C CYS A 41 7.95 14.41 -2.22
N THR A 42 7.51 14.45 -0.97
CA THR A 42 8.18 15.14 0.15
C THR A 42 8.71 14.17 1.21
N ILE A 43 8.54 12.87 0.99
CA ILE A 43 9.10 11.80 1.82
C ILE A 43 10.48 11.45 1.26
N ASP A 44 11.48 11.27 2.14
CA ASP A 44 12.82 10.82 1.74
C ASP A 44 12.70 9.50 0.97
N ARG A 45 13.43 9.37 -0.15
CA ARG A 45 13.42 8.17 -1.00
C ARG A 45 14.84 7.65 -1.18
N ILE A 46 15.12 6.46 -0.67
CA ILE A 46 16.48 5.91 -0.52
C ILE A 46 16.59 4.54 -1.18
N ASP A 47 17.76 4.28 -1.76
CA ASP A 47 18.11 2.97 -2.31
C ASP A 47 18.29 1.97 -1.15
N GLY A 48 17.51 0.88 -1.14
CA GLY A 48 17.55 -0.15 -0.12
C GLY A 48 18.90 -0.88 -0.03
N LYS A 49 19.71 -0.82 -1.10
CA LYS A 49 21.09 -1.33 -1.07
C LYS A 49 22.06 -0.44 -0.29
N LYS A 50 21.66 0.79 0.04
CA LYS A 50 22.50 1.80 0.70
C LYS A 50 22.06 2.11 2.12
N LEU A 51 20.77 1.99 2.42
CA LEU A 51 20.23 2.27 3.76
C LEU A 51 20.74 1.20 4.74
N THR A 52 21.61 1.60 5.66
CA THR A 52 22.10 0.69 6.72
C THR A 52 21.11 0.62 7.89
N GLN A 53 21.23 -0.41 8.73
CA GLN A 53 20.43 -0.53 9.96
C GLN A 53 20.69 0.65 10.92
N ASP A 54 21.94 1.09 11.06
CA ASP A 54 22.28 2.20 11.96
C ASP A 54 21.69 3.53 11.48
N GLU A 55 21.82 3.82 10.18
CA GLU A 55 21.22 5.01 9.57
C GLU A 55 19.69 4.98 9.65
N PHE A 56 19.07 3.82 9.41
CA PHE A 56 17.64 3.65 9.60
C PHE A 56 17.22 4.00 11.03
N LEU A 57 17.94 3.51 12.04
CA LEU A 57 17.61 3.78 13.45
C LEU A 57 17.84 5.23 13.85
N SER A 58 18.92 5.86 13.40
CA SER A 58 19.26 7.23 13.80
C SER A 58 18.41 8.28 13.09
N GLU A 59 18.10 8.09 11.81
CA GLU A 59 17.45 9.11 10.98
C GLU A 59 15.94 8.91 10.82
N TYR A 60 15.45 7.67 10.86
CA TYR A 60 14.09 7.34 10.41
C TYR A 60 13.23 6.70 11.49
N ALA A 61 13.70 5.62 12.13
CA ALA A 61 12.91 4.73 12.98
C ALA A 61 12.02 5.46 14.00
N TYR A 62 12.49 6.57 14.56
CA TYR A 62 11.79 7.34 15.60
C TYR A 62 11.45 8.78 15.19
N THR A 63 11.80 9.19 13.97
CA THR A 63 11.87 10.61 13.60
C THR A 63 10.94 10.97 12.46
N LYS A 64 10.99 10.26 11.33
CA LYS A 64 10.28 10.62 10.09
C LYS A 64 10.10 9.41 9.16
N PRO A 65 9.10 9.43 8.26
CA PRO A 65 8.92 8.36 7.29
C PRO A 65 10.00 8.35 6.20
N VAL A 66 10.17 7.20 5.56
CA VAL A 66 11.08 6.99 4.42
C VAL A 66 10.49 5.99 3.44
N ILE A 67 10.71 6.23 2.15
CA ILE A 67 10.44 5.27 1.08
C ILE A 67 11.77 4.63 0.66
N VAL A 68 11.76 3.31 0.55
CA VAL A 68 12.91 2.51 0.16
C VAL A 68 12.59 1.79 -1.14
N TYR A 69 13.44 1.97 -2.16
CA TYR A 69 13.33 1.32 -3.46
C TYR A 69 14.47 0.32 -3.68
N ASN A 70 14.45 -0.45 -4.77
CA ASN A 70 15.41 -1.54 -5.05
C ASN A 70 15.41 -2.66 -3.98
N VAL A 71 14.25 -2.95 -3.40
CA VAL A 71 14.03 -4.14 -2.58
C VAL A 71 13.66 -5.33 -3.46
N ASP A 72 14.00 -6.56 -3.04
CA ASP A 72 13.69 -7.77 -3.81
C ASP A 72 12.61 -8.59 -3.11
N ASN A 73 11.42 -8.57 -3.69
CA ASN A 73 10.31 -9.47 -3.41
C ASN A 73 9.76 -10.03 -4.73
N SER A 74 10.63 -10.27 -5.72
CA SER A 74 10.24 -10.65 -7.08
C SER A 74 9.40 -11.93 -7.14
N HIS A 75 9.74 -12.96 -6.36
CA HIS A 75 8.94 -14.18 -6.24
C HIS A 75 7.55 -13.90 -5.66
N PHE A 76 7.49 -13.15 -4.55
CA PHE A 76 6.23 -12.78 -3.91
C PHE A 76 5.33 -11.95 -4.83
N LYS A 77 5.91 -10.98 -5.54
CA LYS A 77 5.21 -10.20 -6.57
C LYS A 77 4.61 -11.10 -7.66
N LYS A 78 5.34 -12.12 -8.13
CA LYS A 78 4.88 -13.04 -9.17
C LYS A 78 3.68 -13.88 -8.72
N ILE A 79 3.72 -14.47 -7.54
CA ILE A 79 2.61 -15.27 -7.00
C ILE A 79 1.39 -14.40 -6.61
N CYS A 80 1.58 -13.08 -6.51
CA CYS A 80 0.53 -12.09 -6.32
C CYS A 80 -0.07 -11.54 -7.64
N GLU A 81 0.28 -12.07 -8.81
CA GLU A 81 -0.42 -11.75 -10.06
C GLU A 81 -1.85 -12.31 -10.05
N LYS A 82 -2.78 -11.64 -10.74
CA LYS A 82 -4.21 -11.95 -10.68
C LYS A 82 -4.54 -13.38 -11.04
N ASP A 83 -3.97 -13.89 -12.13
CA ASP A 83 -4.28 -15.25 -12.61
C ASP A 83 -3.70 -16.32 -11.67
N GLU A 84 -2.49 -16.10 -11.11
CA GLU A 84 -1.89 -17.00 -10.12
C GLU A 84 -2.73 -17.02 -8.84
N MET A 85 -3.19 -15.85 -8.39
CA MET A 85 -4.04 -15.76 -7.20
C MET A 85 -5.41 -16.39 -7.41
N LEU A 86 -6.07 -16.17 -8.55
CA LEU A 86 -7.38 -16.78 -8.84
C LEU A 86 -7.26 -18.30 -8.97
N LYS A 87 -6.17 -18.80 -9.56
CA LYS A 87 -5.93 -20.24 -9.69
C LYS A 87 -5.85 -20.96 -8.35
N GLU A 88 -5.16 -20.37 -7.37
CA GLU A 88 -4.94 -21.00 -6.07
C GLU A 88 -6.04 -20.67 -5.05
N TRP A 89 -6.56 -19.44 -5.06
CA TRP A 89 -7.36 -18.90 -3.96
C TRP A 89 -8.82 -18.65 -4.30
N SER A 90 -9.29 -18.81 -5.55
CA SER A 90 -10.66 -18.41 -5.97
C SER A 90 -11.76 -18.86 -5.01
N ASP A 91 -11.69 -20.10 -4.53
CA ASP A 91 -12.72 -20.69 -3.67
C ASP A 91 -12.44 -20.53 -2.17
N ALA A 92 -11.35 -19.87 -1.78
CA ALA A 92 -11.01 -19.63 -0.39
C ALA A 92 -11.99 -18.64 0.27
N ASP A 93 -12.48 -19.00 1.46
CA ASP A 93 -13.33 -18.13 2.27
C ASP A 93 -12.50 -16.95 2.80
N VAL A 94 -12.95 -15.72 2.53
CA VAL A 94 -12.30 -14.48 2.97
C VAL A 94 -13.30 -13.58 3.67
N VAL A 95 -12.78 -12.68 4.51
CA VAL A 95 -13.58 -11.64 5.16
C VAL A 95 -13.20 -10.29 4.58
N LEU A 96 -14.20 -9.57 4.07
CA LEU A 96 -14.03 -8.20 3.59
C LEU A 96 -14.27 -7.21 4.72
N ASN A 97 -13.43 -6.18 4.79
CA ASN A 97 -13.51 -5.12 5.80
C ASN A 97 -13.94 -3.79 5.15
N SER A 98 -14.59 -2.92 5.92
CA SER A 98 -14.86 -1.55 5.47
C SER A 98 -13.60 -0.68 5.48
N ALA A 99 -13.49 0.25 4.53
CA ALA A 99 -12.31 1.11 4.33
C ALA A 99 -12.27 2.37 5.20
N ASN A 100 -13.24 2.56 6.11
CA ASN A 100 -13.18 3.65 7.09
C ASN A 100 -12.17 3.37 8.22
N THR A 101 -11.84 4.42 8.98
CA THR A 101 -10.82 4.40 10.05
C THR A 101 -10.93 3.23 11.03
N TYR A 102 -12.12 2.68 11.25
CA TYR A 102 -12.35 1.64 12.25
C TYR A 102 -12.72 0.27 11.69
N SER A 103 -12.95 0.14 10.38
CA SER A 103 -13.20 -1.14 9.69
C SER A 103 -14.23 -2.08 10.36
N TYR A 104 -15.31 -1.54 10.95
CA TYR A 104 -16.24 -2.33 11.78
C TYR A 104 -17.07 -3.37 11.01
N SER A 105 -17.32 -3.17 9.72
CA SER A 105 -18.14 -4.10 8.93
C SER A 105 -17.29 -5.25 8.42
N ARG A 106 -17.66 -6.48 8.78
CA ARG A 106 -17.06 -7.72 8.30
C ARG A 106 -18.05 -8.48 7.45
N ILE A 107 -17.72 -8.71 6.18
CA ILE A 107 -18.61 -9.40 5.23
C ILE A 107 -17.92 -10.65 4.70
N PRO A 108 -18.41 -11.85 5.05
CA PRO A 108 -17.91 -13.10 4.47
C PRO A 108 -18.13 -13.15 2.96
N SER A 109 -17.14 -13.67 2.24
CA SER A 109 -17.15 -13.89 0.78
C SER A 109 -16.20 -15.04 0.45
N THR A 110 -16.07 -15.38 -0.83
CA THR A 110 -14.86 -16.05 -1.35
C THR A 110 -13.93 -15.04 -2.00
N PHE A 111 -12.65 -15.38 -2.17
CA PHE A 111 -11.69 -14.53 -2.88
C PHE A 111 -12.14 -14.25 -4.32
N GLY A 112 -12.56 -15.28 -5.07
CA GLY A 112 -13.04 -15.14 -6.45
C GLY A 112 -14.27 -14.23 -6.53
N ALA A 113 -15.22 -14.39 -5.61
CA ALA A 113 -16.40 -13.52 -5.52
C ALA A 113 -16.02 -12.07 -5.17
N TYR A 114 -15.00 -11.86 -4.33
CA TYR A 114 -14.46 -10.52 -4.06
C TYR A 114 -13.91 -9.88 -5.33
N ILE A 115 -13.05 -10.58 -6.07
CA ILE A 115 -12.45 -10.07 -7.32
C ILE A 115 -13.51 -9.76 -8.38
N GLU A 116 -14.53 -10.60 -8.52
CA GLU A 116 -15.56 -10.43 -9.55
C GLU A 116 -16.59 -9.33 -9.20
N LYS A 117 -17.03 -9.26 -7.94
CA LYS A 117 -18.24 -8.50 -7.56
C LYS A 117 -17.96 -7.26 -6.71
N HIS A 118 -16.82 -7.23 -6.02
CA HIS A 118 -16.55 -6.23 -4.98
C HIS A 118 -15.30 -5.41 -5.25
N LEU A 119 -14.30 -5.96 -5.95
CA LEU A 119 -13.12 -5.22 -6.39
C LEU A 119 -13.50 -4.27 -7.53
N LYS A 120 -13.74 -3.01 -7.20
CA LYS A 120 -14.15 -1.96 -8.13
C LYS A 120 -13.51 -0.62 -7.78
N PRO A 121 -13.37 0.31 -8.74
CA PRO A 121 -12.97 1.68 -8.44
C PRO A 121 -13.91 2.34 -7.43
N GLN A 122 -13.37 3.23 -6.60
CA GLN A 122 -14.14 4.00 -5.64
C GLN A 122 -15.16 4.89 -6.35
N ASN A 123 -16.43 4.77 -5.95
CA ASN A 123 -17.45 5.72 -6.37
C ASN A 123 -17.41 6.95 -5.45
N LEU A 124 -17.43 8.15 -6.05
CA LEU A 124 -17.42 9.44 -5.33
C LEU A 124 -18.63 9.64 -4.41
N SER A 125 -19.76 8.97 -4.66
CA SER A 125 -20.94 9.02 -3.80
C SER A 125 -20.95 7.96 -2.69
N THR A 126 -20.02 6.99 -2.71
CA THR A 126 -19.91 5.93 -1.71
C THR A 126 -19.02 6.38 -0.56
N LEU A 127 -19.51 6.22 0.68
CA LEU A 127 -18.77 6.54 1.88
C LEU A 127 -17.66 5.51 2.14
N GLY A 128 -16.64 5.87 2.92
CA GLY A 128 -15.53 4.95 3.22
C GLY A 128 -15.96 3.72 4.01
N ASN A 129 -16.99 3.85 4.85
CA ASN A 129 -17.58 2.75 5.63
C ASN A 129 -18.43 1.80 4.77
N GLU A 130 -18.77 2.19 3.54
CA GLU A 130 -19.51 1.40 2.54
C GLU A 130 -18.56 0.80 1.48
N THR A 131 -17.32 1.25 1.42
CA THR A 131 -16.27 0.68 0.57
C THR A 131 -15.69 -0.57 1.23
N LEU A 132 -15.88 -1.72 0.60
CA LEU A 132 -15.34 -3.01 1.04
C LEU A 132 -14.07 -3.37 0.29
N TYR A 133 -13.08 -3.86 1.00
CA TYR A 133 -11.81 -4.31 0.43
C TYR A 133 -11.15 -5.37 1.31
N LEU A 134 -10.24 -6.14 0.72
CA LEU A 134 -9.51 -7.20 1.40
C LEU A 134 -8.23 -6.61 1.99
N PHE A 135 -8.28 -6.18 3.26
CA PHE A 135 -7.11 -5.72 4.02
C PHE A 135 -7.47 -5.57 5.51
N GLY A 136 -6.47 -5.58 6.39
CA GLY A 136 -6.64 -5.34 7.83
C GLY A 136 -6.51 -6.63 8.63
N ASP A 137 -7.56 -7.00 9.36
CA ASP A 137 -7.59 -8.28 10.09
C ASP A 137 -7.89 -9.42 9.10
N ILE A 138 -6.82 -10.08 8.64
CA ILE A 138 -6.89 -11.24 7.74
C ILE A 138 -6.68 -12.54 8.51
N ASP A 139 -7.26 -13.64 8.03
CA ASP A 139 -7.04 -14.97 8.59
C ASP A 139 -5.58 -15.42 8.35
N GLN A 140 -4.78 -15.37 9.42
CA GLN A 140 -3.36 -15.72 9.39
C GLN A 140 -3.12 -17.20 9.06
N SER A 141 -4.06 -18.09 9.37
CA SER A 141 -3.93 -19.52 9.06
C SER A 141 -4.20 -19.79 7.59
N LEU A 142 -5.25 -19.16 7.04
CA LEU A 142 -5.57 -19.24 5.62
C LEU A 142 -4.42 -18.70 4.76
N TRP A 143 -3.96 -17.49 5.06
CA TRP A 143 -2.97 -16.81 4.23
C TRP A 143 -1.54 -17.27 4.49
N LYS A 144 -1.30 -18.16 5.46
CA LYS A 144 0.05 -18.59 5.87
C LYS A 144 0.96 -18.97 4.69
N PRO A 145 0.54 -19.79 3.70
CA PRO A 145 1.39 -20.14 2.56
C PRO A 145 1.85 -18.92 1.74
N LEU A 146 0.97 -17.93 1.58
CA LEU A 146 1.30 -16.67 0.90
C LEU A 146 2.23 -15.82 1.77
N LEU A 147 1.91 -15.66 3.06
CA LEU A 147 2.68 -14.85 4.00
C LEU A 147 4.10 -15.38 4.23
N ASP A 148 4.29 -16.70 4.25
CA ASP A 148 5.60 -17.34 4.38
C ASP A 148 6.52 -17.07 3.16
N ALA A 149 5.95 -16.72 2.01
CA ALA A 149 6.71 -16.39 0.80
C ALA A 149 7.18 -14.92 0.77
N TYR A 150 6.69 -14.07 1.67
CA TYR A 150 7.08 -12.67 1.76
C TYR A 150 8.44 -12.51 2.45
N GLN A 151 9.37 -11.80 1.82
CA GLN A 151 10.61 -11.41 2.47
C GLN A 151 10.38 -10.11 3.26
N LEU A 152 10.55 -10.20 4.57
CA LEU A 152 10.44 -9.04 5.47
C LEU A 152 11.45 -7.95 5.10
N PRO A 153 11.12 -6.66 5.37
CA PRO A 153 12.08 -5.58 5.25
C PRO A 153 13.37 -5.87 6.03
N ALA A 154 14.52 -5.51 5.46
CA ALA A 154 15.83 -5.76 6.07
C ALA A 154 16.08 -4.95 7.35
N TRP A 155 15.29 -3.90 7.58
CA TRP A 155 15.43 -2.99 8.71
C TRP A 155 14.47 -3.34 9.85
N THR A 156 14.98 -3.30 11.06
CA THR A 156 14.22 -3.68 12.26
C THR A 156 14.14 -2.54 13.26
N VAL A 157 13.05 -2.51 14.04
CA VAL A 157 12.92 -1.63 15.21
C VAL A 157 13.12 -2.49 16.46
N PRO A 158 14.06 -2.15 17.37
CA PRO A 158 14.31 -2.93 18.58
C PRO A 158 13.05 -3.19 19.41
N ASN A 159 12.94 -4.42 19.95
CA ASN A 159 11.82 -4.89 20.78
C ASN A 159 10.45 -4.80 20.09
N HIS A 160 10.41 -4.98 18.77
CA HIS A 160 9.16 -5.12 18.03
C HIS A 160 9.17 -6.40 17.19
N ASP A 161 8.03 -7.07 17.16
CA ASP A 161 7.78 -8.26 16.35
C ASP A 161 6.89 -7.88 15.14
N PRO A 162 7.16 -8.44 13.95
CA PRO A 162 6.37 -8.18 12.75
C PRO A 162 5.06 -8.98 12.74
N ALA A 163 3.98 -8.35 12.30
CA ALA A 163 2.71 -8.99 11.96
C ALA A 163 2.32 -8.59 10.53
N LEU A 164 2.06 -9.57 9.68
CA LEU A 164 1.79 -9.35 8.26
C LEU A 164 0.30 -9.22 7.97
N SER A 165 -0.05 -8.30 7.09
CA SER A 165 -1.38 -8.18 6.49
C SER A 165 -1.25 -7.97 4.98
N PHE A 166 -1.67 -8.96 4.21
CA PHE A 166 -1.82 -8.87 2.77
C PHE A 166 -3.11 -8.11 2.40
N GLY A 167 -3.11 -7.41 1.26
CA GLY A 167 -4.33 -6.76 0.77
C GLY A 167 -4.39 -6.46 -0.71
N ILE A 168 -5.63 -6.35 -1.17
CA ILE A 168 -6.01 -6.00 -2.54
C ILE A 168 -7.12 -4.96 -2.48
N ALA A 169 -7.02 -3.93 -3.30
CA ALA A 169 -7.96 -2.82 -3.28
C ALA A 169 -8.07 -2.13 -4.64
N GLY A 170 -9.27 -1.68 -5.00
CA GLY A 170 -9.52 -0.98 -6.27
C GLY A 170 -8.99 0.47 -6.26
N SER A 171 -8.78 1.05 -7.44
CA SER A 171 -8.38 2.46 -7.56
C SER A 171 -9.36 3.41 -6.85
N GLY A 172 -8.83 4.50 -6.30
CA GLY A 172 -9.57 5.52 -5.56
C GLY A 172 -9.99 5.09 -4.15
N THR A 173 -9.84 3.81 -3.77
CA THR A 173 -10.08 3.37 -2.40
C THR A 173 -8.88 3.69 -1.51
N GLY A 174 -9.00 3.50 -0.20
CA GLY A 174 -7.88 3.70 0.74
C GLY A 174 -8.39 3.89 2.16
N VAL A 175 -7.47 4.08 3.10
CA VAL A 175 -7.80 4.29 4.51
C VAL A 175 -7.64 5.76 4.87
N PRO A 176 -8.67 6.41 5.44
CA PRO A 176 -8.56 7.78 5.94
C PRO A 176 -7.49 7.90 7.04
N PHE A 177 -7.20 9.14 7.45
CA PHE A 177 -6.18 9.36 8.48
C PHE A 177 -6.47 8.58 9.76
N HIS A 178 -5.45 7.88 10.24
CA HIS A 178 -5.42 7.17 11.51
C HIS A 178 -3.97 7.07 11.99
N PHE A 179 -3.73 6.50 13.17
CA PHE A 179 -2.38 6.22 13.65
C PHE A 179 -2.39 4.95 14.50
N HIS A 180 -1.23 4.30 14.57
CA HIS A 180 -0.97 3.14 15.42
C HIS A 180 0.56 3.02 15.63
N GLY A 181 1.03 1.84 16.03
CA GLY A 181 2.45 1.51 16.12
C GLY A 181 3.22 1.70 14.80
N PRO A 182 4.55 1.64 14.82
CA PRO A 182 5.34 1.75 13.60
C PRO A 182 5.04 0.61 12.63
N GLY A 183 5.35 0.82 11.35
CA GLY A 183 5.11 -0.21 10.36
C GLY A 183 5.81 0.04 9.04
N PHE A 184 5.91 -1.04 8.27
CA PHE A 184 6.29 -1.00 6.87
C PHE A 184 5.08 -1.32 5.99
N ALA A 185 5.04 -0.79 4.78
CA ALA A 185 4.09 -1.23 3.75
C ALA A 185 4.76 -1.26 2.38
N GLU A 186 4.52 -2.31 1.62
CA GLU A 186 5.08 -2.53 0.28
C GLU A 186 3.98 -2.60 -0.77
N VAL A 187 4.19 -1.94 -1.90
CA VAL A 187 3.33 -2.05 -3.08
C VAL A 187 3.93 -3.10 -4.02
N LEU A 188 3.17 -4.15 -4.35
CA LEU A 188 3.61 -5.23 -5.23
C LEU A 188 3.16 -4.97 -6.68
N HIS A 189 1.89 -4.62 -6.82
CA HIS A 189 1.21 -4.26 -8.06
C HIS A 189 0.43 -2.98 -7.81
N GLY A 190 0.39 -2.10 -8.81
CA GLY A 190 -0.33 -0.83 -8.79
C GLY A 190 0.47 0.28 -8.15
N SER A 191 -0.22 1.31 -7.70
CA SER A 191 0.41 2.49 -7.08
C SER A 191 -0.45 2.99 -5.94
N LYS A 192 0.18 3.47 -4.87
CA LYS A 192 -0.52 3.97 -3.67
C LYS A 192 0.08 5.30 -3.23
N ARG A 193 -0.73 6.35 -3.16
CA ARG A 193 -0.32 7.63 -2.57
C ARG A 193 -0.47 7.58 -1.06
N TRP A 194 0.55 8.02 -0.37
CA TRP A 194 0.56 8.15 1.09
C TRP A 194 0.54 9.61 1.51
N PHE A 195 -0.12 9.88 2.62
CA PHE A 195 -0.14 11.16 3.29
C PHE A 195 0.18 10.95 4.76
N LEU A 196 1.19 11.62 5.31
CA LEU A 196 1.63 11.43 6.69
C LEU A 196 1.85 12.74 7.45
N GLN A 197 1.60 12.72 8.76
CA GLN A 197 1.82 13.86 9.65
C GLN A 197 2.27 13.37 11.03
N PRO A 198 3.23 14.05 11.69
CA PRO A 198 3.61 13.69 13.05
C PRO A 198 2.43 13.83 14.01
N PHE A 199 2.43 13.05 15.10
CA PHE A 199 1.29 12.93 16.02
C PHE A 199 0.75 14.29 16.52
N ASN A 200 1.65 15.23 16.83
CA ASN A 200 1.33 16.56 17.35
C ASN A 200 0.70 17.51 16.31
N LYS A 201 0.70 17.13 15.04
CA LYS A 201 0.10 17.88 13.94
C LYS A 201 -1.02 17.03 13.36
N ARG A 202 -2.16 17.00 14.05
CA ARG A 202 -3.33 16.22 13.64
C ARG A 202 -3.92 16.80 12.35
N PRO A 203 -4.12 15.99 11.30
CA PRO A 203 -4.77 16.45 10.07
C PRO A 203 -6.27 16.70 10.31
N TYR A 204 -6.85 17.62 9.55
CA TYR A 204 -8.29 17.77 9.46
C TYR A 204 -8.86 16.76 8.47
N PHE A 205 -9.74 15.87 8.96
CA PHE A 205 -10.44 14.87 8.15
C PHE A 205 -11.73 14.42 8.84
N ASN A 206 -12.64 13.81 8.08
CA ASN A 206 -13.81 13.13 8.60
C ASN A 206 -13.57 11.61 8.54
N PRO A 207 -13.67 10.87 9.67
CA PRO A 207 -13.32 9.43 9.72
C PRO A 207 -14.28 8.52 8.93
N ASP A 208 -15.48 8.98 8.58
CA ASP A 208 -16.47 8.21 7.82
C ASP A 208 -16.40 8.46 6.31
N LYS A 209 -15.72 9.54 5.90
CA LYS A 209 -15.50 9.86 4.49
C LYS A 209 -14.30 9.11 3.92
N SER A 210 -14.33 8.80 2.63
CA SER A 210 -13.25 8.10 1.95
C SER A 210 -12.00 8.98 1.82
N SER A 211 -10.83 8.33 1.69
CA SER A 211 -9.58 9.04 1.36
C SER A 211 -9.69 9.84 0.07
N LEU A 212 -10.46 9.35 -0.91
CA LEU A 212 -10.69 10.05 -2.17
C LEU A 212 -11.52 11.32 -1.99
N ASP A 213 -12.58 11.30 -1.16
CA ASP A 213 -13.33 12.52 -0.83
C ASP A 213 -12.39 13.56 -0.19
N TRP A 214 -11.60 13.14 0.80
CA TRP A 214 -10.64 14.05 1.43
C TRP A 214 -9.63 14.61 0.42
N TYR A 215 -9.09 13.77 -0.46
CA TYR A 215 -8.12 14.18 -1.47
C TYR A 215 -8.69 15.16 -2.50
N LEU A 216 -9.94 14.99 -2.91
CA LEU A 216 -10.57 15.86 -3.91
C LEU A 216 -11.15 17.13 -3.30
N ASN A 217 -11.70 17.05 -2.08
CA ASN A 217 -12.50 18.11 -1.50
C ASN A 217 -11.78 18.89 -0.40
N GLU A 218 -10.84 18.29 0.34
CA GLU A 218 -10.19 18.95 1.48
C GLU A 218 -8.71 19.27 1.19
N TYR A 219 -7.95 18.32 0.62
CA TYR A 219 -6.53 18.51 0.31
C TYR A 219 -6.22 19.77 -0.51
N PRO A 220 -6.99 20.14 -1.57
CA PRO A 220 -6.71 21.34 -2.35
C PRO A 220 -6.89 22.65 -1.57
N LYS A 221 -7.62 22.63 -0.45
CA LYS A 221 -7.89 23.80 0.40
C LYS A 221 -6.78 24.02 1.44
N LEU A 222 -5.89 23.05 1.66
CA LEU A 222 -4.85 23.13 2.68
C LEU A 222 -3.80 24.19 2.35
N LYS A 223 -3.43 24.98 3.36
CA LYS A 223 -2.27 25.87 3.26
C LYS A 223 -0.99 25.04 3.21
N SER A 224 0.08 25.61 2.64
CA SER A 224 1.38 24.91 2.51
C SER A 224 1.88 24.29 3.83
N HIS A 225 1.76 25.02 4.95
CA HIS A 225 2.18 24.52 6.26
C HIS A 225 1.23 23.48 6.87
N GLU A 226 0.02 23.30 6.34
CA GLU A 226 -0.95 22.28 6.77
C GLU A 226 -0.80 20.99 5.95
N ARG A 227 -0.11 21.04 4.81
CA ARG A 227 0.06 19.87 3.95
C ARG A 227 0.83 18.75 4.67
N PRO A 228 0.38 17.49 4.52
CA PRO A 228 1.10 16.34 5.03
C PRO A 228 2.38 16.09 4.22
N TYR A 229 3.28 15.28 4.76
CA TYR A 229 4.26 14.59 3.93
C TYR A 229 3.50 13.69 2.95
N GLU A 230 3.92 13.63 1.69
CA GLU A 230 3.23 12.84 0.70
C GLU A 230 4.17 12.31 -0.36
N CYS A 231 3.83 11.17 -0.93
CA CYS A 231 4.48 10.65 -2.13
C CYS A 231 3.62 9.55 -2.75
N LEU A 232 3.73 9.37 -4.07
CA LEU A 232 3.24 8.19 -4.77
C LEU A 232 4.24 7.05 -4.60
N MET A 233 3.80 5.95 -4.00
CA MET A 233 4.54 4.69 -3.99
C MET A 233 4.26 3.88 -5.25
N LYS A 234 5.33 3.33 -5.82
CA LYS A 234 5.32 2.49 -7.01
C LYS A 234 5.54 1.01 -6.67
N PRO A 235 5.32 0.07 -7.61
CA PRO A 235 5.66 -1.33 -7.40
C PRO A 235 7.11 -1.50 -6.93
N ASN A 236 7.33 -2.42 -5.98
CA ASN A 236 8.61 -2.72 -5.35
C ASN A 236 9.22 -1.56 -4.53
N GLU A 237 8.39 -0.65 -4.03
CA GLU A 237 8.78 0.33 -3.01
C GLU A 237 8.16 -0.04 -1.66
N ILE A 238 8.94 0.15 -0.59
CA ILE A 238 8.51 -0.01 0.81
C ILE A 238 8.49 1.37 1.45
N ILE A 239 7.42 1.72 2.15
CA ILE A 239 7.40 2.88 3.06
C ILE A 239 7.55 2.39 4.49
N TYR A 240 8.35 3.09 5.28
CA TYR A 240 8.34 3.02 6.74
C TYR A 240 7.67 4.26 7.32
N PHE A 241 6.84 4.07 8.36
CA PHE A 241 6.33 5.16 9.17
C PHE A 241 6.57 4.89 10.67
N PRO A 242 7.03 5.91 11.44
CA PRO A 242 7.27 5.75 12.88
C PRO A 242 5.98 5.63 13.71
N ASP A 243 6.15 5.26 14.99
CA ASP A 243 5.07 5.20 15.97
C ASP A 243 4.24 6.49 16.02
N LYS A 244 2.91 6.35 16.09
CA LYS A 244 1.92 7.44 16.23
C LYS A 244 1.92 8.48 15.10
N TRP A 245 2.50 8.19 13.94
CA TRP A 245 2.32 9.05 12.79
C TRP A 245 0.89 8.94 12.25
N TRP A 246 0.21 10.07 12.10
CA TRP A 246 -1.03 10.14 11.34
C TRP A 246 -0.72 9.76 9.90
N HIS A 247 -1.45 8.80 9.35
CA HIS A 247 -1.29 8.41 7.96
C HIS A 247 -2.62 8.07 7.30
N ALA A 248 -2.76 8.47 6.04
CA ALA A 248 -3.84 8.10 5.15
C ALA A 248 -3.25 7.52 3.86
N THR A 249 -4.01 6.63 3.23
CA THR A 249 -3.63 6.00 1.95
C THR A 249 -4.70 6.22 0.90
N LEU A 250 -4.27 6.32 -0.36
CA LEU A 250 -5.11 6.37 -1.55
C LEU A 250 -4.50 5.42 -2.59
N ASN A 251 -5.22 4.36 -2.95
CA ASN A 251 -4.86 3.49 -4.07
C ASN A 251 -5.03 4.31 -5.35
N SER A 252 -3.91 4.69 -5.96
CA SER A 252 -3.91 5.48 -7.19
C SER A 252 -4.27 4.64 -8.40
N GLU A 253 -4.07 3.33 -8.30
CA GLU A 253 -4.47 2.27 -9.22
C GLU A 253 -5.00 1.11 -8.39
N THR A 254 -5.66 0.14 -9.01
CA THR A 254 -5.93 -1.14 -8.35
C THR A 254 -4.62 -1.76 -7.91
N SER A 255 -4.51 -2.00 -6.61
CA SER A 255 -3.23 -2.26 -5.95
C SER A 255 -3.27 -3.55 -5.16
N VAL A 256 -2.16 -4.29 -5.25
CA VAL A 256 -1.83 -5.41 -4.35
C VAL A 256 -0.66 -4.98 -3.49
N PHE A 257 -0.81 -5.13 -2.18
CA PHE A 257 0.15 -4.62 -1.21
C PHE A 257 0.20 -5.51 0.03
N ILE A 258 1.25 -5.33 0.82
CA ILE A 258 1.42 -6.00 2.09
C ILE A 258 1.91 -4.99 3.13
N SER A 259 1.42 -5.12 4.35
CA SER A 259 1.87 -4.32 5.49
C SER A 259 2.52 -5.21 6.54
N THR A 260 3.61 -4.73 7.11
CA THR A 260 4.30 -5.31 8.27
C THR A 260 4.08 -4.38 9.45
N PHE A 261 3.10 -4.69 10.29
CA PHE A 261 2.85 -3.96 11.53
C PHE A 261 3.85 -4.39 12.59
N LEU A 262 4.47 -3.43 13.28
CA LEU A 262 5.44 -3.70 14.32
C LEU A 262 4.77 -3.53 15.68
N SER A 263 4.64 -4.63 16.42
CA SER A 263 4.06 -4.63 17.77
C SER A 263 5.15 -4.84 18.82
N PRO A 264 5.08 -4.21 20.00
CA PRO A 264 6.06 -4.45 21.06
C PRO A 264 6.19 -5.94 21.39
N SER A 265 7.41 -6.47 21.37
CA SER A 265 7.67 -7.87 21.70
C SER A 265 7.26 -8.16 23.15
N PRO A 266 6.71 -9.34 23.46
CA PRO A 266 6.39 -9.72 24.82
C PRO A 266 7.62 -9.59 25.71
N LYS A 267 7.50 -8.93 26.86
CA LYS A 267 8.59 -8.90 27.84
C LYS A 267 8.86 -10.33 28.30
N VAL A 268 10.03 -10.86 27.99
CA VAL A 268 10.52 -12.10 28.62
C VAL A 268 10.67 -11.79 30.10
N THR A 269 9.67 -12.18 30.90
CA THR A 269 9.84 -12.21 32.35
C THR A 269 10.80 -13.36 32.62
N ALA A 270 12.04 -13.02 32.96
CA ALA A 270 12.96 -14.00 33.51
C ALA A 270 12.23 -14.67 34.68
N LYS A 271 11.91 -15.96 34.54
CA LYS A 271 11.48 -16.75 35.68
C LYS A 271 12.62 -16.67 36.68
N SER A 272 12.39 -16.03 37.82
CA SER A 272 13.28 -16.20 38.95
C SER A 272 13.23 -17.68 39.31
N GLU A 273 14.32 -18.38 39.07
CA GLU A 273 14.54 -19.70 39.66
C GLU A 273 14.45 -19.52 41.18
N LEU A 274 13.44 -20.15 41.78
CA LEU A 274 13.33 -20.40 43.21
C LEU A 274 13.82 -21.82 43.47
#